data_AF-A5CZL3-F1
#
_entry.id   AF-A5CZL3-F1
#
_cell.length_a   1.000
_cell.length_b   1.000
_cell.length_c   1.000
_cell.angle_alpha   90.00
_cell.angle_beta   90.00
_cell.angle_gamma   90.00
#
_symmetry.space_group_name_H-M   'P 1'
#
loop_
_entity.id
_entity.type
_entity.pdbx_description
1 polymer ?
#
loop_
_entity_poly.entity_id
_entity_poly.type
_entity_poly.pdbx_seq_one_letter_code
_entity_poly.pdbx_strand_id
1 'polypeptide(L)'
;MEEISGNLSNCRIMNSISNIATMTIEELQKRCIQLERENAELTAKLNWFMEQFRLSKKRQFGVSSERSTPEQQQLSFFNEAELEAQPDSAEPDLETITYKRRKQRGHREAALENLPVETVEYRLPAQEQVCSCCGGPLYEMSTEVRQELKIIPAQVKVVKHVRYVYSCRRCERKTFYVNSKT
;
A
#
# COMPACT_ATOMS: atom_id res chain seq x y z
N MET A 1 25.53 -1.65 27.42
CA MET A 1 25.41 -2.99 28.02
C MET A 1 24.96 -4.00 26.95
N GLU A 2 25.63 -4.06 25.79
CA GLU A 2 25.23 -4.93 24.66
C GLU A 2 26.34 -5.87 24.18
N GLU A 3 27.53 -5.85 24.80
CA GLU A 3 28.67 -6.66 24.36
C GLU A 3 28.79 -8.03 25.05
N ILE A 4 27.96 -8.34 26.05
CA ILE A 4 28.09 -9.56 26.86
C ILE A 4 27.32 -10.77 26.24
N SER A 5 26.25 -10.54 25.48
CA SER A 5 25.43 -11.62 24.89
C SER A 5 26.09 -12.31 23.68
N GLY A 6 26.93 -11.60 22.93
CA GLY A 6 27.70 -12.15 21.82
C GLY A 6 28.79 -13.14 22.28
N ASN A 7 29.38 -12.90 23.45
CA ASN A 7 30.47 -13.72 23.99
C ASN A 7 30.02 -15.09 24.52
N LEU A 8 28.83 -15.18 25.13
CA LEU A 8 28.25 -16.46 25.57
C LEU A 8 27.86 -17.37 24.40
N SER A 9 27.38 -16.77 23.31
CA SER A 9 27.00 -17.46 22.08
C SER A 9 28.24 -18.01 21.36
N ASN A 10 29.28 -17.20 21.23
CA ASN A 10 30.56 -17.61 20.64
C ASN A 10 31.29 -18.68 21.46
N CYS A 11 31.22 -18.62 22.79
CA CYS A 11 31.88 -19.61 23.66
C CYS A 11 31.20 -20.99 23.59
N ARG A 12 29.86 -21.04 23.44
CA ARG A 12 29.13 -22.30 23.19
C ARG A 12 29.46 -22.92 21.83
N ILE A 13 29.57 -22.08 20.80
CA ILE A 13 29.94 -22.53 19.45
C ILE A 13 31.39 -23.06 19.47
N MET A 14 32.33 -22.34 20.09
CA MET A 14 33.72 -22.77 20.25
C MET A 14 33.86 -24.11 21.00
N ASN A 15 33.12 -24.31 22.09
CA ASN A 15 33.11 -25.58 22.85
C ASN A 15 32.42 -26.75 22.10
N SER A 16 31.56 -26.45 21.14
CA SER A 16 30.95 -27.45 20.27
C SER A 16 31.90 -27.89 19.15
N ILE A 17 32.69 -26.97 18.60
CA ILE A 17 33.69 -27.24 17.55
C ILE A 17 34.84 -28.10 18.11
N SER A 18 35.32 -27.80 19.31
CA SER A 18 36.37 -28.60 19.97
C SER A 18 35.92 -30.04 20.25
N ASN A 19 34.66 -30.24 20.64
CA ASN A 19 34.08 -31.58 20.82
C ASN A 19 33.95 -32.35 19.50
N ILE A 20 33.53 -31.70 18.42
CA ILE A 20 33.41 -32.31 17.08
C ILE A 20 34.77 -32.80 16.57
N ALA A 21 35.85 -32.04 16.84
CA ALA A 21 37.21 -32.40 16.44
C ALA A 21 37.75 -33.67 17.13
N THR A 22 37.18 -34.06 18.27
CA THR A 22 37.57 -35.28 19.02
C THR A 22 36.70 -36.50 18.74
N MET A 23 35.61 -36.37 17.97
CA MET A 23 34.71 -37.48 17.68
C MET A 23 35.26 -38.38 16.57
N THR A 24 34.91 -39.66 16.64
CA THR A 24 35.26 -40.63 15.60
C THR A 24 34.42 -40.40 14.33
N ILE A 25 34.93 -40.85 13.17
CA ILE A 25 34.26 -40.68 11.87
C ILE A 25 32.84 -41.28 11.88
N GLU A 26 32.65 -42.43 12.53
CA GLU A 26 31.33 -43.08 12.64
C GLU A 26 30.34 -42.27 13.49
N GLU A 27 30.80 -41.66 14.58
CA GLU A 27 29.95 -40.82 15.42
C GLU A 27 29.55 -39.53 14.70
N LEU A 28 30.47 -38.95 13.92
CA LEU A 28 30.17 -37.81 13.07
C LEU A 28 29.13 -38.17 12.00
N GLN A 29 29.25 -39.33 11.36
CA GLN A 29 28.25 -39.80 10.39
C GLN A 29 26.86 -39.99 11.02
N LYS A 30 26.79 -40.61 12.21
CA LYS A 30 25.53 -40.77 12.97
C LYS A 30 24.91 -39.40 13.31
N ARG A 31 25.74 -38.44 13.72
CA ARG A 31 25.29 -37.08 14.04
C ARG A 31 24.81 -36.32 12.81
N CYS A 32 25.47 -36.45 11.66
CA CYS A 32 25.01 -35.86 10.39
C CYS A 32 23.62 -36.39 10.01
N ILE A 33 23.42 -37.71 10.06
CA ILE A 33 22.12 -38.33 9.76
C ILE A 33 21.03 -37.84 10.72
N GLN A 34 21.37 -37.69 12.01
CA GLN A 34 20.43 -37.16 13.01
C GLN A 34 20.06 -35.70 12.72
N LEU A 35 21.06 -34.85 12.44
CA LEU A 35 20.83 -33.44 12.11
C LEU A 35 20.06 -33.27 10.79
N GLU A 36 20.28 -34.12 9.80
CA GLU A 36 19.52 -34.14 8.55
C GLU A 36 18.05 -34.47 8.80
N ARG A 37 17.77 -35.45 9.66
CA ARG A 37 16.39 -35.79 10.08
C ARG A 37 15.73 -34.65 10.82
N GLU A 38 16.43 -34.05 11.78
CA GLU A 38 15.92 -32.91 12.55
C GLU A 38 15.66 -31.69 11.65
N ASN A 39 16.56 -31.39 10.71
CA ASN A 39 16.34 -30.32 9.73
C ASN A 39 15.15 -30.61 8.82
N ALA A 40 14.99 -31.86 8.37
CA ALA A 40 13.82 -32.25 7.57
C ALA A 40 12.52 -32.08 8.37
N GLU A 41 12.49 -32.45 9.65
CA GLU A 41 11.34 -32.27 10.52
C GLU A 41 11.03 -30.79 10.78
N LEU A 42 12.05 -29.99 11.10
CA LEU A 42 11.90 -28.56 11.35
C LEU A 42 11.44 -27.80 10.10
N THR A 43 11.99 -28.11 8.93
CA THR A 43 11.57 -27.49 7.67
C THR A 43 10.14 -27.85 7.30
N ALA A 44 9.72 -29.11 7.53
CA ALA A 44 8.33 -29.53 7.35
C ALA A 44 7.36 -28.74 8.26
N LYS A 45 7.70 -28.59 9.55
CA LYS A 45 6.92 -27.78 10.50
C LYS A 45 6.85 -26.32 10.08
N LEU A 46 7.97 -25.73 9.65
CA LEU A 46 8.02 -24.34 9.21
C LEU A 46 7.10 -24.11 8.00
N ASN A 47 7.18 -24.99 6.99
CA ASN A 47 6.32 -24.94 5.82
C ASN A 47 4.83 -25.06 6.19
N TRP A 48 4.51 -25.96 7.13
CA TRP A 48 3.14 -26.12 7.64
C TRP A 48 2.63 -24.84 8.30
N PHE A 49 3.41 -24.22 9.20
CA PHE A 49 3.04 -22.96 9.85
C PHE A 49 2.90 -21.81 8.86
N MET A 50 3.81 -21.72 7.88
CA MET A 50 3.75 -20.70 6.82
C MET A 50 2.47 -20.83 6.00
N GLU A 51 2.06 -22.05 5.69
CA GLU A 51 0.81 -22.29 4.97
C GLU A 51 -0.42 -21.92 5.81
N GLN A 52 -0.46 -22.30 7.09
CA GLN A 52 -1.52 -21.87 8.00
C GLN A 52 -1.59 -20.34 8.12
N PHE A 53 -0.44 -19.68 8.18
CA PHE A 53 -0.38 -18.22 8.23
C PHE A 53 -0.91 -17.58 6.95
N ARG A 54 -0.52 -18.09 5.77
CA ARG A 54 -1.06 -17.62 4.47
C ARG A 54 -2.57 -17.80 4.41
N LEU A 55 -3.08 -18.96 4.81
CA LEU A 55 -4.52 -19.22 4.86
C LEU A 55 -5.23 -18.26 5.82
N SER A 56 -4.67 -18.02 7.01
CA SER A 56 -5.23 -17.07 7.98
C SER A 56 -5.25 -15.65 7.42
N LYS A 57 -4.17 -15.19 6.77
CA LYS A 57 -4.11 -13.86 6.14
C LYS A 57 -5.08 -13.75 4.97
N LYS A 58 -5.23 -14.80 4.16
CA LYS A 58 -6.22 -14.87 3.09
C LYS A 58 -7.65 -14.85 3.66
N ARG A 59 -7.92 -15.49 4.80
CA ARG A 59 -9.24 -15.41 5.46
C ARG A 59 -9.53 -14.05 6.07
N GLN A 60 -8.51 -13.39 6.64
CA GLN A 60 -8.65 -12.11 7.35
C GLN A 60 -8.71 -10.90 6.39
N PHE A 61 -7.88 -10.92 5.34
CA PHE A 61 -7.68 -9.80 4.42
C PHE A 61 -8.01 -10.13 2.96
N GLY A 62 -8.30 -11.39 2.65
CA GLY A 62 -8.83 -11.74 1.33
C GLY A 62 -10.25 -11.19 1.19
N VAL A 63 -10.58 -10.82 -0.04
CA VAL A 63 -11.90 -10.30 -0.38
C VAL A 63 -12.93 -11.38 -0.06
N SER A 64 -13.86 -11.11 0.84
CA SER A 64 -15.06 -11.92 1.03
C SER A 64 -16.02 -11.71 -0.14
N SER A 65 -15.54 -11.90 -1.38
CA SER A 65 -16.27 -11.55 -2.61
C SER A 65 -17.44 -12.48 -2.93
N GLU A 66 -17.61 -13.57 -2.19
CA GLU A 66 -18.58 -14.63 -2.55
C GLU A 66 -19.27 -15.23 -1.31
N ARG A 67 -19.79 -14.37 -0.43
CA ARG A 67 -21.02 -14.75 0.30
C ARG A 67 -22.24 -14.35 -0.51
N SER A 68 -22.26 -14.77 -1.77
CA SER A 68 -23.51 -15.01 -2.45
C SER A 68 -24.11 -16.27 -1.82
N THR A 69 -25.29 -16.13 -1.21
CA THR A 69 -26.17 -17.28 -0.94
C THR A 69 -26.28 -18.11 -2.23
N PRO A 70 -26.48 -19.45 -2.21
CA PRO A 70 -26.55 -20.24 -3.43
C PRO A 70 -27.56 -19.63 -4.40
N GLU A 71 -27.02 -18.91 -5.39
CA GLU A 71 -27.69 -17.95 -6.25
C GLU A 71 -28.37 -18.71 -7.39
N GLN A 72 -29.24 -19.67 -7.08
CA GLN A 72 -30.15 -20.22 -8.09
C GLN A 72 -31.10 -19.13 -8.61
N GLN A 73 -31.39 -18.11 -7.78
CA GLN A 73 -32.25 -16.98 -8.16
C GLN A 73 -31.52 -15.87 -8.94
N GLN A 74 -30.25 -15.57 -8.64
CA GLN A 74 -29.53 -14.49 -9.33
C GLN A 74 -29.07 -14.91 -10.73
N LEU A 75 -28.75 -16.20 -10.94
CA LEU A 75 -28.47 -16.72 -12.27
C LEU A 75 -29.71 -16.67 -13.20
N SER A 76 -30.92 -16.80 -12.64
CA SER A 76 -32.15 -16.66 -13.41
C SER A 76 -32.51 -15.21 -13.76
N PHE A 77 -31.90 -14.22 -13.10
CA PHE A 77 -32.26 -12.81 -13.26
C PHE A 77 -31.80 -12.23 -14.61
N PHE A 78 -30.81 -12.85 -15.25
CA PHE A 78 -30.23 -12.40 -16.53
C PHE A 78 -30.46 -13.40 -17.67
N ASN A 79 -31.39 -14.36 -17.51
CA ASN A 79 -31.64 -15.40 -18.52
C ASN A 79 -32.64 -14.99 -19.61
N GLU A 80 -33.00 -13.72 -19.70
CA GLU A 80 -33.97 -13.22 -20.69
C GLU A 80 -33.50 -13.50 -22.12
N ALA A 81 -32.21 -13.34 -22.40
CA ALA A 81 -31.64 -13.55 -23.73
C ALA A 81 -31.72 -15.01 -24.21
N GLU A 82 -31.50 -16.01 -23.35
CA GLU A 82 -31.62 -17.42 -23.76
C GLU A 82 -33.07 -17.89 -23.81
N LEU A 83 -33.95 -17.33 -22.95
CA LEU A 83 -35.38 -17.62 -22.98
C LEU A 83 -36.09 -17.08 -24.24
N GLU A 84 -35.66 -15.92 -24.72
CA GLU A 84 -36.21 -15.27 -25.91
C GLU A 84 -35.46 -15.63 -27.20
N ALA A 85 -34.35 -16.36 -27.11
CA ALA A 85 -33.57 -16.77 -28.27
C ALA A 85 -34.38 -17.69 -29.19
N GLN A 86 -34.57 -17.25 -30.44
CA GLN A 86 -35.07 -18.10 -31.51
C GLN A 86 -33.87 -18.71 -32.27
N PRO A 87 -33.68 -20.04 -32.25
CA PRO A 87 -32.49 -20.69 -32.81
C PRO A 87 -32.36 -20.53 -34.33
N ASP A 88 -33.46 -20.24 -35.02
CA ASP A 88 -33.51 -20.08 -36.48
C ASP A 88 -33.44 -18.61 -36.93
N SER A 89 -33.28 -17.66 -36.00
CA SER A 89 -33.17 -16.24 -36.32
C SER A 89 -31.77 -15.89 -36.82
N ALA A 90 -31.68 -15.08 -37.88
CA ALA A 90 -30.39 -14.63 -38.42
C ALA A 90 -29.72 -13.66 -37.43
N GLU A 91 -28.45 -13.89 -37.12
CA GLU A 91 -27.67 -12.99 -36.26
C GLU A 91 -27.60 -11.58 -36.88
N PRO A 92 -27.79 -10.51 -36.09
CA PRO A 92 -27.67 -9.14 -36.59
C PRO A 92 -26.23 -8.84 -36.98
N ASP A 93 -26.03 -8.14 -38.10
CA ASP A 93 -24.71 -7.69 -38.54
C ASP A 93 -24.10 -6.74 -37.48
N LEU A 94 -22.96 -7.16 -36.91
CA LEU A 94 -22.25 -6.39 -35.90
C LEU A 94 -21.53 -5.21 -36.55
N GLU A 95 -22.14 -4.03 -36.48
CA GLU A 95 -21.51 -2.78 -36.88
C GLU A 95 -20.28 -2.49 -35.99
N THR A 96 -19.09 -2.74 -36.53
CA THR A 96 -17.84 -2.43 -35.83
C THR A 96 -17.61 -0.92 -35.87
N ILE A 97 -17.82 -0.26 -34.73
CA ILE A 97 -17.50 1.16 -34.56
C ILE A 97 -15.99 1.36 -34.78
N THR A 98 -15.62 1.86 -35.96
CA THR A 98 -14.21 1.98 -36.41
C THR A 98 -13.46 3.14 -35.78
N TYR A 99 -14.14 4.10 -35.13
CA TYR A 99 -13.49 5.28 -34.58
C TYR A 99 -13.17 5.13 -33.09
N LYS A 100 -11.92 5.42 -32.73
CA LYS A 100 -11.50 5.57 -31.32
C LYS A 100 -11.61 7.04 -30.93
N ARG A 101 -12.66 7.41 -30.18
CA ARG A 101 -12.77 8.76 -29.61
C ARG A 101 -11.65 8.99 -28.60
N ARG A 102 -10.78 9.97 -28.86
CA ARG A 102 -9.80 10.42 -27.87
C ARG A 102 -10.53 11.18 -26.77
N LYS A 103 -10.28 10.84 -25.50
CA LYS A 103 -10.78 11.63 -24.37
C LYS A 103 -10.20 13.05 -24.47
N GLN A 104 -11.07 14.06 -24.51
CA GLN A 104 -10.62 15.44 -24.44
C GLN A 104 -10.00 15.70 -23.06
N ARG A 105 -8.75 16.18 -23.06
CA ARG A 105 -8.09 16.70 -21.86
C ARG A 105 -8.76 18.03 -21.51
N GLY A 106 -8.99 18.33 -20.24
CA GLY A 106 -9.62 19.59 -19.83
C GLY A 106 -11.11 19.51 -19.46
N HIS A 107 -11.76 18.35 -19.61
CA HIS A 107 -13.22 18.23 -19.37
C HIS A 107 -13.59 18.55 -17.91
N ARG A 108 -12.73 18.19 -16.96
CA ARG A 108 -12.98 18.46 -15.54
C ARG A 108 -12.83 19.94 -15.24
N GLU A 109 -11.81 20.58 -15.80
CA GLU A 109 -11.56 22.01 -15.67
C GLU A 109 -12.74 22.82 -16.24
N ALA A 110 -13.19 22.50 -17.46
CA ALA A 110 -14.34 23.14 -18.09
C ALA A 110 -15.65 22.96 -17.29
N ALA A 111 -15.84 21.80 -16.66
CA ALA A 111 -17.00 21.56 -15.80
C ALA A 111 -16.96 22.37 -14.49
N LEU A 112 -15.77 22.76 -14.03
CA LEU A 112 -15.56 23.48 -12.76
C LEU A 112 -15.55 25.01 -12.93
N GLU A 113 -15.34 25.54 -14.14
CA GLU A 113 -15.23 26.98 -14.41
C GLU A 113 -16.50 27.77 -14.11
N ASN A 114 -17.68 27.18 -14.31
CA ASN A 114 -18.97 27.87 -14.13
C ASN A 114 -19.53 27.77 -12.70
N LEU A 115 -18.83 27.08 -11.78
CA LEU A 115 -19.31 26.86 -10.43
C LEU A 115 -18.77 27.94 -9.46
N PRO A 116 -19.57 28.39 -8.49
CA PRO A 116 -19.12 29.35 -7.48
C PRO A 116 -17.95 28.78 -6.67
N VAL A 117 -16.91 29.59 -6.49
CA VAL A 117 -15.66 29.20 -5.84
C VAL A 117 -15.54 29.85 -4.47
N GLU A 118 -15.32 29.05 -3.43
CA GLU A 118 -14.99 29.48 -2.07
C GLU A 118 -13.51 29.16 -1.78
N THR A 119 -12.68 30.16 -1.50
CA THR A 119 -11.24 29.97 -1.21
C THR A 119 -10.99 29.99 0.29
N VAL A 120 -10.35 28.94 0.81
CA VAL A 120 -9.94 28.82 2.21
C VAL A 120 -8.43 28.79 2.30
N GLU A 121 -7.85 29.83 2.93
CA GLU A 121 -6.40 29.97 3.10
C GLU A 121 -5.94 29.46 4.47
N TYR A 122 -4.91 28.61 4.47
CA TYR A 122 -4.25 28.11 5.68
C TYR A 122 -2.82 28.66 5.74
N ARG A 123 -2.66 29.75 6.51
CA ARG A 123 -1.35 30.39 6.76
C ARG A 123 -0.87 30.07 8.16
N LEU A 124 0.44 29.87 8.30
CA LEU A 124 1.05 29.64 9.58
C LEU A 124 1.13 30.98 10.36
N PRO A 125 0.69 31.04 11.63
CA PRO A 125 0.73 32.27 12.40
C PRO A 125 2.18 32.74 12.62
N ALA A 126 2.39 34.05 12.73
CA ALA A 126 3.72 34.65 12.81
C ALA A 126 4.60 34.08 13.95
N GLN A 127 3.98 33.63 15.05
CA GLN A 127 4.66 33.03 16.19
C GLN A 127 5.30 31.66 15.87
N GLU A 128 4.74 30.93 14.90
CA GLU A 128 5.19 29.59 14.51
C GLU A 128 6.10 29.59 13.28
N GLN A 129 6.29 30.75 12.65
CA GLN A 129 7.20 31.00 11.51
C GLN A 129 8.69 31.00 11.91
N VAL A 130 9.04 30.18 12.89
CA VAL A 130 10.41 29.98 13.38
C VAL A 130 10.81 28.53 13.12
N CYS A 131 12.01 28.34 12.59
CA CYS A 131 12.55 27.02 12.31
C CYS A 131 12.89 26.28 13.60
N SER A 132 12.34 25.08 13.80
CA SER A 132 12.61 24.25 14.99
C SER A 132 14.05 23.74 15.08
N CYS A 133 14.82 23.78 13.99
CA CYS A 133 16.20 23.30 13.94
C CYS A 133 17.24 24.40 14.21
N CYS A 134 17.07 25.59 13.63
CA CYS A 134 18.07 26.67 13.72
C CYS A 134 17.56 27.98 14.33
N GLY A 135 16.27 28.04 14.72
CA GLY A 135 15.65 29.25 15.27
C GLY A 135 15.55 30.42 14.27
N GLY A 136 15.89 30.21 13.00
CA GLY A 136 15.81 31.24 11.96
C GLY A 136 14.37 31.48 11.49
N PRO A 137 14.11 32.64 10.84
CA PRO A 137 12.81 32.91 10.25
C PRO A 137 12.52 31.93 9.11
N LEU A 138 11.29 31.45 9.05
CA LEU A 138 10.75 30.70 7.91
C LEU A 138 10.23 31.66 6.84
N TYR A 139 10.36 31.28 5.57
CA TYR A 139 9.83 32.04 4.45
C TYR A 139 8.87 31.18 3.63
N GLU A 140 7.94 31.81 2.93
CA GLU A 140 6.98 31.13 2.06
C GLU A 140 7.69 30.56 0.82
N MET A 141 7.68 29.24 0.68
CA MET A 141 8.36 28.51 -0.40
C MET A 141 7.42 28.25 -1.57
N SER A 142 6.26 27.64 -1.30
CA SER A 142 5.29 27.24 -2.30
C SER A 142 3.88 27.19 -1.71
N THR A 143 2.90 27.01 -2.58
CA THR A 143 1.50 26.92 -2.19
C THR A 143 0.91 25.65 -2.76
N GLU A 144 0.32 24.83 -1.89
CA GLU A 144 -0.38 23.61 -2.27
C GLU A 144 -1.87 23.92 -2.39
N VAL A 145 -2.43 23.69 -3.59
CA VAL A 145 -3.83 23.97 -3.88
C VAL A 145 -4.59 22.67 -4.11
N ARG A 146 -5.64 22.44 -3.31
CA ARG A 146 -6.57 21.31 -3.46
C ARG A 146 -7.98 21.84 -3.71
N GLN A 147 -8.68 21.21 -4.66
CA GLN A 147 -10.05 21.59 -5.02
C GLN A 147 -11.02 20.47 -4.62
N GLU A 148 -12.10 20.84 -3.93
CA GLU A 148 -13.16 19.94 -3.49
C GLU A 148 -14.52 20.43 -3.97
N LEU A 149 -15.46 19.52 -4.20
CA LEU A 149 -16.84 19.85 -4.54
C LEU A 149 -17.72 19.72 -3.30
N LYS A 150 -18.36 20.83 -2.94
CA LYS A 150 -19.37 20.87 -1.88
C LYS A 150 -20.75 20.88 -2.53
N ILE A 151 -21.45 19.75 -2.40
CA ILE A 151 -22.82 19.58 -2.89
C ILE A 151 -23.76 20.02 -1.77
N ILE A 152 -24.45 21.14 -1.97
CA ILE A 152 -25.60 21.56 -1.20
C ILE A 152 -26.83 21.10 -1.99
N PRO A 153 -27.91 20.58 -1.38
CA PRO A 153 -29.04 20.00 -2.11
C PRO A 153 -29.61 20.85 -3.27
N ALA A 154 -29.42 22.18 -3.23
CA ALA A 154 -29.83 23.12 -4.28
C ALA A 154 -28.68 23.75 -5.09
N GLN A 155 -27.42 23.62 -4.68
CA GLN A 155 -26.27 24.31 -5.29
C GLN A 155 -24.99 23.49 -5.17
N VAL A 156 -24.16 23.50 -6.21
CA VAL A 156 -22.81 22.92 -6.15
C VAL A 156 -21.80 24.06 -6.07
N LYS A 157 -20.83 23.94 -5.16
CA LYS A 157 -19.75 24.90 -4.99
C LYS A 157 -18.39 24.22 -5.04
N VAL A 158 -17.37 24.93 -5.53
CA VAL A 158 -15.98 24.47 -5.52
C VAL A 158 -15.29 25.11 -4.32
N VAL A 159 -14.77 24.31 -3.39
CA VAL A 159 -13.95 24.79 -2.27
C VAL A 159 -12.48 24.62 -2.64
N LYS A 160 -11.74 25.73 -2.73
CA LYS A 160 -10.30 25.74 -2.98
C LYS A 160 -9.56 25.89 -1.66
N HIS A 161 -8.89 24.83 -1.22
CA HIS A 161 -8.00 24.86 -0.06
C HIS A 161 -6.60 25.26 -0.51
N VAL A 162 -6.10 26.38 0.02
CA VAL A 162 -4.80 26.95 -0.29
C VAL A 162 -3.93 26.85 0.95
N ARG A 163 -2.94 25.94 0.92
CA ARG A 163 -2.04 25.71 2.05
C ARG A 163 -0.65 26.27 1.74
N TYR A 164 -0.14 27.13 2.62
CA TYR A 164 1.16 27.78 2.43
C TYR A 164 2.27 26.92 3.03
N VAL A 165 3.24 26.54 2.21
CA VAL A 165 4.43 25.79 2.64
C VAL A 165 5.53 26.78 2.96
N TYR A 166 6.07 26.68 4.18
CA TYR A 166 7.15 27.51 4.70
C TYR A 166 8.44 26.71 4.82
N SER A 167 9.58 27.28 4.43
CA SER A 167 10.89 26.62 4.53
C SER A 167 11.96 27.55 5.12
N CYS A 168 13.12 27.00 5.46
CA CYS A 168 14.22 27.74 6.10
C CYS A 168 15.46 27.85 5.20
N ARG A 169 15.78 29.07 4.76
CA ARG A 169 16.97 29.35 3.90
C ARG A 169 18.30 28.92 4.53
N ARG A 170 18.41 28.94 5.86
CA ARG A 170 19.64 28.58 6.58
C ARG A 170 19.86 27.07 6.58
N CYS A 171 18.81 26.28 6.76
CA CYS A 171 18.87 24.82 6.72
C CYS A 171 19.07 24.32 5.29
N GLU A 172 18.37 24.89 4.30
CA GLU A 172 18.55 24.55 2.88
C GLU A 172 20.00 24.65 2.40
N ARG A 173 20.78 25.60 2.91
CA ARG A 173 22.18 25.79 2.52
C ARG A 173 23.17 24.89 3.28
N LYS A 174 22.81 24.43 4.47
CA LYS A 174 23.73 23.71 5.38
C LYS A 174 23.50 22.21 5.40
N THR A 175 22.28 21.75 5.12
CA THR A 175 21.88 20.36 5.27
C THR A 175 21.16 19.86 4.03
N PHE A 176 21.33 18.59 3.68
CA PHE A 176 20.60 17.95 2.57
C PHE A 176 19.10 17.77 2.83
N TYR A 177 18.65 17.99 4.07
CA TYR A 177 17.24 17.92 4.47
C TYR A 177 16.68 19.33 4.68
N VAL A 178 15.56 19.62 4.00
CA VAL A 178 14.81 20.86 4.14
C VAL A 178 13.68 20.62 5.12
N ASN A 179 13.68 21.34 6.25
CA ASN A 179 12.55 21.33 7.17
C ASN A 179 11.50 22.30 6.65
N SER A 180 10.40 21.75 6.13
CA SER A 180 9.21 22.51 5.76
C SER A 180 8.13 22.44 6.84
N LYS A 181 7.40 23.53 7.03
CA LYS A 181 6.17 23.59 7.81
C LYS A 181 5.02 23.97 6.89
N THR A 182 3.83 23.46 7.18
CA THR A 182 2.65 23.68 6.34
C THR A 182 1.43 23.93 7.20
#